data_AF-A0A840PL59-F1
#
_entry.id   AF-A0A840PL59-F1
#
_cell.length_a   1.000
_cell.length_b   1.000
_cell.length_c   1.000
_cell.angle_alpha   90.00
_cell.angle_beta   90.00
_cell.angle_gamma   90.00
#
_symmetry.space_group_name_H-M   'P 1'
#
loop_
_entity.id
_entity.type
_entity.pdbx_description
1 polymer ?
#
loop_
_entity_poly.entity_id
_entity_poly.type
_entity_poly.pdbx_seq_one_letter_code
_entity_poly.pdbx_strand_id
1 'polypeptide(L)'
;MDVKQVFDSLARQEQPPTAVDVNMAIVAGRAMRRRRRAAVAGITAAAVVAAVLVAGVVRPWSGQRDGVAVAVPAAPSVTATPSPTATPSPTATPWPGYKGFAELKKSHPPKGRIAFVPPLLMWVSDAPRENELFLCESGPNGGSCSGFPPLAGKEFARTQGKLRGVGVWFGVARDDVHAVTAVTEDGRRLPADLTRGVGAGLGLWAVEYPSGTEVRGLVVTGARGETLQRIAL
;
A
#
# COMPACT_ATOMS: atom_id res chain seq x y z
N MET A 1 -35.43 -38.21 -23.81
CA MET A 1 -34.81 -37.91 -22.50
C MET A 1 -35.64 -36.83 -21.84
N ASP A 2 -36.19 -37.13 -20.66
CA ASP A 2 -37.18 -36.30 -19.96
C ASP A 2 -36.50 -35.17 -19.18
N VAL A 3 -36.93 -33.93 -19.41
CA VAL A 3 -36.34 -32.71 -18.83
C VAL A 3 -36.44 -32.72 -17.30
N LYS A 4 -37.43 -33.43 -16.73
CA LYS A 4 -37.57 -33.58 -15.27
C LYS A 4 -36.41 -34.33 -14.62
N GLN A 5 -35.83 -35.34 -15.30
CA GLN A 5 -34.72 -36.11 -14.72
C GLN A 5 -33.41 -35.30 -14.61
N VAL A 6 -33.22 -34.30 -15.48
CA VAL A 6 -32.00 -33.48 -15.45
C VAL A 6 -32.02 -32.55 -14.23
N PHE A 7 -33.17 -31.95 -13.91
CA PHE A 7 -33.30 -31.04 -12.76
C PHE A 7 -33.23 -31.76 -11.41
N ASP A 8 -33.79 -32.97 -11.29
CA ASP A 8 -33.68 -33.75 -10.05
C ASP A 8 -32.24 -34.24 -9.78
N SER A 9 -31.42 -34.38 -10.83
CA SER A 9 -30.00 -34.74 -10.66
C SER A 9 -29.14 -33.57 -10.16
N LEU A 10 -29.50 -32.33 -10.51
CA LEU A 10 -28.77 -31.14 -10.09
C LEU A 10 -29.09 -30.74 -8.65
N ALA A 11 -30.32 -30.95 -8.18
CA ALA A 11 -30.74 -30.60 -6.82
C ALA A 11 -30.09 -31.47 -5.72
N ARG A 12 -29.49 -32.62 -6.06
CA ARG A 12 -28.79 -33.50 -5.09
C ARG A 12 -27.30 -33.19 -4.92
N GLN A 13 -26.70 -32.31 -5.71
CA GLN A 13 -25.26 -32.01 -5.62
C GLN A 13 -24.90 -30.78 -4.78
N GLU A 14 -25.87 -29.96 -4.36
CA GLU A 14 -25.61 -28.79 -3.51
C GLU A 14 -25.99 -29.03 -2.06
N GLN A 15 -25.36 -30.03 -1.45
CA GLN A 15 -25.28 -30.08 0.01
C GLN A 15 -24.00 -29.36 0.43
N PRO A 16 -24.09 -28.14 1.00
CA PRO A 16 -22.89 -27.42 1.43
C PRO A 16 -22.18 -28.24 2.52
N PRO A 17 -20.84 -28.35 2.49
CA PRO A 17 -20.12 -29.06 3.54
C PRO A 17 -20.39 -28.38 4.88
N THR A 18 -21.14 -29.05 5.74
CA THR A 18 -21.33 -28.65 7.12
C THR A 18 -20.00 -28.87 7.86
N ALA A 19 -19.46 -27.77 8.38
CA ALA A 19 -18.18 -27.64 9.07
C ALA A 19 -16.97 -27.35 8.16
N VAL A 20 -16.65 -26.07 8.06
CA VAL A 20 -15.30 -25.61 7.74
C VAL A 20 -14.41 -25.98 8.93
N ASP A 21 -13.50 -26.93 8.76
CA ASP A 21 -12.47 -27.24 9.76
C ASP A 21 -11.44 -26.10 9.78
N VAL A 22 -11.69 -25.13 10.66
CA VAL A 22 -10.85 -23.95 10.87
C VAL A 22 -9.45 -24.34 11.34
N ASN A 23 -9.29 -25.48 12.01
CA ASN A 23 -7.98 -25.94 12.48
C ASN A 23 -7.10 -26.40 11.30
N MET A 24 -7.69 -27.03 10.28
CA MET A 24 -6.94 -27.45 9.08
C MET A 24 -6.43 -26.23 8.29
N ALA A 25 -7.23 -25.17 8.18
CA ALA A 25 -6.81 -23.92 7.54
C ALA A 25 -5.68 -23.20 8.31
N ILE A 26 -5.74 -23.22 9.65
CA ILE A 26 -4.69 -22.63 10.50
C ILE A 26 -3.39 -23.44 10.40
N VAL A 27 -3.45 -24.77 10.32
CA VAL A 27 -2.27 -25.64 10.16
C VAL A 27 -1.61 -25.43 8.80
N ALA A 28 -2.40 -25.32 7.72
CA ALA A 28 -1.90 -25.00 6.39
C ALA A 28 -1.21 -23.61 6.34
N GLY A 29 -1.78 -22.61 7.03
CA GLY A 29 -1.19 -21.27 7.16
C GLY A 29 0.14 -21.26 7.93
N ARG A 30 0.28 -22.09 8.97
CA ARG A 30 1.53 -22.21 9.75
C ARG A 30 2.63 -22.91 8.95
N ALA A 31 2.30 -23.91 8.14
CA ALA A 31 3.25 -24.58 7.25
C ALA A 31 3.81 -23.64 6.16
N MET A 32 2.97 -22.75 5.60
CA MET A 32 3.40 -21.77 4.61
C MET A 32 4.34 -20.70 5.18
N ARG A 33 4.14 -20.24 6.43
CA ARG A 33 5.06 -19.29 7.09
C ARG A 33 6.44 -19.88 7.36
N ARG A 34 6.55 -21.17 7.68
CA ARG A 34 7.86 -21.83 7.87
C ARG A 34 8.65 -21.90 6.56
N ARG A 35 8.00 -22.18 5.42
CA ARG A 35 8.68 -22.21 4.10
C ARG A 35 9.19 -20.84 3.65
N ARG A 36 8.45 -19.75 3.92
CA ARG A 36 8.93 -18.39 3.61
C ARG A 36 10.13 -17.95 4.46
N ARG A 37 10.24 -18.41 5.72
CA ARG A 37 11.39 -18.11 6.57
C ARG A 37 12.67 -18.84 6.14
N ALA A 38 12.55 -20.04 5.56
CA ALA A 38 13.69 -20.76 4.99
C ALA A 38 14.25 -20.09 3.71
N ALA A 39 13.38 -19.47 2.90
CA ALA A 39 13.80 -18.79 1.67
C ALA A 39 14.51 -17.44 1.91
N VAL A 40 14.21 -16.74 3.02
CA VAL A 40 14.83 -15.44 3.35
C VAL A 40 16.19 -15.59 4.05
N ALA A 41 16.47 -16.74 4.66
CA ALA A 41 17.79 -17.05 5.25
C ALA A 41 18.84 -17.48 4.19
N GLY A 42 18.42 -17.81 2.96
CA GLY A 42 19.31 -18.27 1.89
C GLY A 42 19.90 -17.16 0.99
N ILE A 43 19.42 -15.91 1.10
CA ILE A 43 19.80 -14.82 0.18
C ILE A 43 20.90 -13.91 0.77
N THR A 44 21.22 -14.02 2.05
CA THR A 44 22.30 -13.23 2.70
C THR A 44 23.61 -14.01 2.89
N ALA A 45 23.94 -14.94 2.00
CA ALA A 45 25.19 -15.71 2.05
C ALA A 45 26.00 -15.77 0.74
N ALA A 46 25.66 -14.98 -0.28
CA ALA A 46 26.39 -15.00 -1.56
C ALA A 46 26.40 -13.64 -2.27
N ALA A 47 27.07 -12.65 -1.70
CA ALA A 47 27.49 -11.44 -2.43
C ALA A 47 28.60 -10.67 -1.68
N VAL A 48 29.67 -11.36 -1.29
CA VAL A 48 30.96 -10.72 -1.01
C VAL A 48 31.99 -11.59 -1.73
N VAL A 49 32.61 -11.04 -2.78
CA VAL A 49 33.91 -11.38 -3.40
C VAL A 49 33.85 -11.00 -4.89
N ALA A 50 34.49 -9.89 -5.24
CA ALA A 50 35.29 -9.69 -6.47
C ALA A 50 35.74 -8.22 -6.53
N ALA A 51 36.66 -7.84 -5.64
CA ALA A 51 37.58 -6.74 -5.91
C ALA A 51 38.93 -7.38 -6.30
N VAL A 52 39.79 -6.60 -6.98
CA VAL A 52 41.10 -6.94 -7.58
C VAL A 52 40.95 -7.64 -8.96
N LEU A 53 41.40 -7.11 -10.11
CA LEU A 53 42.72 -6.61 -10.52
C LEU A 53 42.61 -5.75 -11.79
N VAL A 54 43.17 -4.52 -11.82
CA VAL A 54 44.04 -4.02 -12.92
C VAL A 54 44.92 -2.90 -12.33
N ALA A 55 46.16 -3.23 -11.98
CA ALA A 55 47.25 -2.28 -11.89
C ALA A 55 48.42 -2.88 -12.67
N GLY A 56 48.87 -2.20 -13.73
CA GLY A 56 49.96 -2.71 -14.56
C GLY A 56 50.25 -1.89 -15.81
N VAL A 57 50.67 -0.63 -15.66
CA VAL A 57 51.76 -0.08 -16.49
C VAL A 57 52.59 0.85 -15.60
N VAL A 58 53.80 0.39 -15.27
CA VAL A 58 54.85 1.17 -14.62
C VAL A 58 55.71 1.81 -15.70
N ARG A 59 56.05 3.09 -15.55
CA ARG A 59 57.40 3.58 -15.82
C ARG A 59 57.81 4.61 -14.75
N PRO A 60 59.11 4.68 -14.40
CA PRO A 60 59.54 4.99 -13.04
C PRO A 60 60.14 6.40 -12.90
N TRP A 61 59.90 7.03 -11.74
CA TRP A 61 60.73 8.11 -11.24
C TRP A 61 61.59 7.58 -10.10
N SER A 62 62.87 7.92 -10.13
CA SER A 62 63.93 7.41 -9.27
C SER A 62 63.84 7.89 -7.83
N GLY A 63 64.05 6.96 -6.90
CA GLY A 63 64.78 7.21 -5.65
C GLY A 63 63.94 7.29 -4.40
N GLN A 64 63.76 6.17 -3.70
CA GLN A 64 63.77 6.17 -2.23
C GLN A 64 64.11 4.77 -1.71
N ARG A 65 65.13 4.69 -0.85
CA ARG A 65 65.65 3.50 -0.19
C ARG A 65 64.93 3.25 1.14
N ASP A 66 65.05 1.99 1.58
CA ASP A 66 64.87 1.43 2.94
C ASP A 66 63.41 1.38 3.45
N GLY A 67 62.84 0.30 3.98
CA GLY A 67 63.33 -1.00 4.42
C GLY A 67 62.44 -1.42 5.62
N VAL A 68 62.04 -2.71 5.68
CA VAL A 68 61.54 -3.42 6.90
C VAL A 68 60.11 -3.00 7.35
N ALA A 69 59.16 -3.84 7.80
CA ALA A 69 59.09 -5.23 8.22
C ALA A 69 57.74 -5.84 7.78
N VAL A 70 57.75 -7.14 7.51
CA VAL A 70 56.55 -7.99 7.43
C VAL A 70 56.04 -8.23 8.86
N ALA A 71 54.84 -7.75 9.15
CA ALA A 71 54.08 -8.16 10.34
C ALA A 71 52.83 -8.91 9.89
N VAL A 72 52.80 -10.20 10.20
CA VAL A 72 51.63 -11.09 10.06
C VAL A 72 50.63 -10.76 11.15
N PRO A 73 49.37 -10.42 10.86
CA PRO A 73 48.33 -10.42 11.87
C PRO A 73 47.75 -11.84 12.01
N ALA A 74 47.67 -12.27 13.27
CA ALA A 74 47.05 -13.51 13.71
C ALA A 74 45.53 -13.54 13.43
N ALA A 75 45.01 -14.77 13.39
CA ALA A 75 43.64 -15.17 13.14
C ALA A 75 42.57 -14.51 14.05
N PRO A 76 41.28 -14.51 13.63
CA PRO A 76 40.26 -13.62 14.17
C PRO A 76 39.65 -14.10 15.49
N SER A 77 39.47 -13.17 16.42
CA SER A 77 38.57 -13.35 17.56
C SER A 77 37.12 -13.32 17.08
N VAL A 78 36.39 -14.39 17.39
CA VAL A 78 34.94 -14.52 17.20
C VAL A 78 34.21 -13.43 17.98
N THR A 79 33.76 -12.39 17.28
CA THR A 79 32.83 -11.39 17.83
C THR A 79 31.43 -12.02 17.87
N ALA A 80 30.88 -12.18 19.06
CA ALA A 80 29.51 -12.65 19.27
C ALA A 80 28.52 -11.72 18.56
N THR A 81 27.74 -12.28 17.64
CA THR A 81 26.65 -11.60 16.93
C THR A 81 25.60 -11.13 17.95
N PRO A 82 25.26 -9.83 18.04
CA PRO A 82 24.16 -9.40 18.88
C PRO A 82 22.85 -9.99 18.35
N SER A 83 22.11 -10.63 19.27
CA SER A 83 20.78 -11.20 19.01
C SER A 83 19.82 -10.11 18.50
N PRO A 84 18.99 -10.37 17.47
CA PRO A 84 18.07 -9.35 16.96
C PRO A 84 17.02 -9.03 18.02
N THR A 85 17.14 -7.83 18.60
CA THR A 85 16.09 -7.23 19.43
C THR A 85 14.78 -7.25 18.66
N ALA A 86 13.77 -7.91 19.23
CA ALA A 86 12.43 -7.96 18.67
C ALA A 86 11.94 -6.53 18.39
N THR A 87 11.66 -6.22 17.12
CA THR A 87 11.02 -4.97 16.73
C THR A 87 9.68 -4.88 17.48
N PRO A 88 9.43 -3.81 18.27
CA PRO A 88 8.16 -3.66 18.95
C PRO A 88 7.03 -3.64 17.91
N SER A 89 5.99 -4.42 18.18
CA SER A 89 4.76 -4.41 17.38
C SER A 89 4.21 -2.98 17.33
N PRO A 90 3.76 -2.46 16.18
CA PRO A 90 3.31 -1.09 16.08
C PRO A 90 2.14 -0.85 17.05
N THR A 91 2.34 0.06 18.00
CA THR A 91 1.29 0.59 18.84
C THR A 91 0.20 1.17 17.94
N ALA A 92 -1.04 0.69 18.08
CA ALA A 92 -2.16 1.20 17.30
C ALA A 92 -2.31 2.71 17.56
N THR A 93 -2.04 3.53 16.54
CA THR A 93 -2.26 4.98 16.62
C THR A 93 -3.74 5.23 16.94
N PRO A 94 -4.05 5.98 18.01
CA PRO A 94 -5.44 6.34 18.32
C PRO A 94 -6.06 7.06 17.13
N TRP A 95 -7.28 6.71 16.79
CA TRP A 95 -8.01 7.38 15.73
C TRP A 95 -8.28 8.83 16.14
N PRO A 96 -8.12 9.81 15.23
CA PRO A 96 -8.45 11.18 15.55
C PRO A 96 -9.95 11.32 15.85
N GLY A 97 -10.27 11.95 16.97
CA GLY A 97 -11.65 12.23 17.38
C GLY A 97 -12.18 13.48 16.67
N TYR A 98 -12.64 13.35 15.44
CA TYR A 98 -13.24 14.48 14.71
C TYR A 98 -14.70 14.71 15.12
N LYS A 99 -15.07 15.98 15.29
CA LYS A 99 -16.43 16.39 15.65
C LYS A 99 -17.41 15.95 14.57
N GLY A 100 -18.54 15.38 14.98
CA GLY A 100 -19.61 14.93 14.07
C GLY A 100 -19.34 13.58 13.39
N PHE A 101 -18.19 12.94 13.62
CA PHE A 101 -17.87 11.64 13.03
C PHE A 101 -18.87 10.55 13.43
N ALA A 102 -19.25 10.49 14.72
CA ALA A 102 -20.18 9.48 15.22
C ALA A 102 -21.57 9.64 14.62
N GLU A 103 -22.07 10.88 14.56
CA GLU A 103 -23.36 11.23 13.95
C GLU A 103 -23.36 10.94 12.45
N LEU A 104 -22.29 11.33 11.73
CA LEU A 104 -22.16 11.10 10.29
C LEU A 104 -22.09 9.60 9.96
N LYS A 105 -21.38 8.82 10.77
CA LYS A 105 -21.33 7.36 10.64
C LYS A 105 -22.68 6.71 10.92
N LYS A 106 -23.50 7.28 11.80
CA LYS A 106 -24.85 6.78 12.09
C LYS A 106 -25.79 7.01 10.90
N SER A 107 -25.70 8.17 10.24
CA SER A 107 -26.51 8.48 9.05
C SER A 107 -25.98 7.81 7.78
N HIS A 108 -24.66 7.60 7.69
CA HIS A 108 -23.99 7.00 6.53
C HIS A 108 -23.03 5.88 6.98
N PRO A 109 -23.55 4.69 7.29
CA PRO A 109 -22.74 3.58 7.77
C PRO A 109 -21.70 3.12 6.72
N PRO A 110 -20.47 2.76 7.14
CA PRO A 110 -19.43 2.36 6.21
C PRO A 110 -19.73 1.02 5.54
N LYS A 111 -19.64 1.02 4.22
CA LYS A 111 -19.62 -0.17 3.37
C LYS A 111 -18.21 -0.70 3.27
N GLY A 112 -17.73 -1.30 4.36
CA GLY A 112 -16.40 -1.88 4.47
C GLY A 112 -15.51 -1.16 5.49
N ARG A 113 -14.25 -0.93 5.12
CA ARG A 113 -13.24 -0.36 6.02
C ARG A 113 -13.26 1.16 5.97
N ILE A 114 -13.17 1.77 7.14
CA ILE A 114 -12.83 3.19 7.24
C ILE A 114 -11.30 3.29 7.08
N ALA A 115 -10.85 4.22 6.24
CA ALA A 115 -9.45 4.51 6.02
C ALA A 115 -9.07 5.80 6.76
N PHE A 116 -7.92 5.78 7.41
CA PHE A 116 -7.25 7.02 7.79
C PHE A 116 -6.26 7.37 6.68
N VAL A 117 -6.56 8.45 5.96
CA VAL A 117 -5.75 8.99 4.88
C VAL A 117 -5.45 10.44 5.28
N PRO A 118 -4.34 10.68 6.01
CA PRO A 118 -4.10 11.95 6.69
C PRO A 118 -4.37 13.18 5.81
N PRO A 119 -5.06 14.21 6.35
CA PRO A 119 -5.60 14.36 7.71
C PRO A 119 -7.06 13.87 7.84
N LEU A 120 -7.53 12.97 6.98
CA LEU A 120 -8.94 12.57 6.91
C LEU A 120 -9.19 11.15 7.41
N LEU A 121 -10.32 10.96 8.10
CA LEU A 121 -11.01 9.68 8.16
C LEU A 121 -12.01 9.60 7.02
N MET A 122 -11.88 8.61 6.15
CA MET A 122 -12.70 8.47 4.95
C MET A 122 -13.30 7.07 4.85
N TRP A 123 -14.52 6.97 4.33
CA TRP A 123 -15.17 5.70 4.05
C TRP A 123 -16.18 5.82 2.93
N VAL A 124 -16.49 4.69 2.31
CA VAL A 124 -17.58 4.58 1.34
C VAL A 124 -18.85 4.16 2.09
N SER A 125 -20.01 4.72 1.76
CA SER A 125 -21.32 4.23 2.22
C SER A 125 -22.27 4.05 1.04
N ASP A 126 -23.40 3.38 1.28
CA ASP A 126 -24.50 3.37 0.30
C ASP A 126 -25.10 4.77 0.15
N ALA A 127 -25.48 5.12 -1.08
CA ALA A 127 -26.25 6.33 -1.37
C ALA A 127 -27.75 6.00 -1.46
N PRO A 128 -28.64 6.98 -1.25
CA PRO A 128 -30.09 6.76 -1.36
C PRO A 128 -30.55 6.52 -2.80
N ARG A 129 -29.74 6.91 -3.79
CA ARG A 129 -30.00 6.64 -5.20
C ARG A 129 -29.42 5.29 -5.60
N GLU A 130 -30.18 4.54 -6.40
CA GLU A 130 -29.71 3.26 -6.92
C GLU A 130 -28.40 3.43 -7.70
N ASN A 131 -27.48 2.49 -7.47
CA ASN A 131 -26.15 2.43 -8.09
C ASN A 131 -25.21 3.59 -7.78
N GLU A 132 -25.57 4.56 -6.94
CA GLU A 132 -24.64 5.57 -6.43
C GLU A 132 -24.00 5.09 -5.12
N LEU A 133 -22.81 5.63 -4.84
CA LEU A 133 -22.13 5.48 -3.56
C LEU A 133 -21.89 6.87 -2.96
N PHE A 134 -21.78 6.94 -1.65
CA PHE A 134 -21.26 8.13 -0.98
C PHE A 134 -19.80 7.91 -0.62
N LEU A 135 -18.97 8.92 -0.88
CA LEU A 135 -17.70 9.07 -0.19
C LEU A 135 -17.94 10.01 0.98
N CYS A 136 -17.73 9.51 2.19
CA CYS A 136 -17.80 10.30 3.41
C CYS A 136 -16.40 10.56 3.94
N GLU A 137 -16.18 11.78 4.40
CA GLU A 137 -14.96 12.19 5.07
C GLU A 137 -15.26 12.91 6.38
N SER A 138 -14.33 12.78 7.32
CA SER A 138 -14.31 13.51 8.57
C SER A 138 -12.89 13.95 8.86
N GLY A 139 -12.71 15.23 9.14
CA GLY A 139 -11.42 15.86 9.33
C GLY A 139 -11.48 17.06 10.27
N PRO A 140 -10.39 17.86 10.34
CA PRO A 140 -10.27 19.01 11.22
C PRO A 140 -11.39 20.06 11.06
N ASN A 141 -11.94 20.16 9.84
CA ASN A 141 -12.97 21.15 9.50
C ASN A 141 -14.41 20.59 9.53
N GLY A 142 -14.61 19.43 10.17
CA GLY A 142 -15.89 18.71 10.19
C GLY A 142 -15.92 17.54 9.21
N GLY A 143 -17.11 17.04 8.89
CA GLY A 143 -17.28 15.94 7.97
C GLY A 143 -18.46 16.15 7.01
N SER A 144 -18.37 15.54 5.85
CA SER A 144 -19.41 15.57 4.83
C SER A 144 -19.46 14.24 4.07
N CYS A 145 -20.50 14.05 3.28
CA CYS A 145 -20.62 12.92 2.36
C CYS A 145 -21.02 13.46 0.99
N SER A 146 -20.36 12.98 -0.05
CA SER A 146 -20.61 13.38 -1.43
C SER A 146 -20.94 12.17 -2.30
N GLY A 147 -22.04 12.28 -3.05
CA GLY A 147 -22.52 11.24 -3.95
C GLY A 147 -21.65 11.12 -5.18
N PHE A 148 -21.38 9.89 -5.60
CA PHE A 148 -20.70 9.64 -6.85
C PHE A 148 -21.24 8.40 -7.56
N PRO A 149 -21.37 8.43 -8.90
CA PRO A 149 -21.66 7.24 -9.66
C PRO A 149 -20.42 6.32 -9.68
N PRO A 150 -20.58 5.01 -9.95
CA PRO A 150 -19.48 4.07 -10.03
C PRO A 150 -18.42 4.56 -11.03
N LEU A 151 -17.17 4.17 -10.79
CA LEU A 151 -16.09 4.49 -11.73
C LEU A 151 -16.38 3.81 -13.07
N ALA A 152 -16.30 4.58 -14.16
CA ALA A 152 -16.53 4.05 -15.50
C ALA A 152 -15.51 2.96 -15.83
N GLY A 153 -15.81 2.07 -16.79
CA GLY A 153 -14.97 0.92 -17.15
C GLY A 153 -13.49 1.26 -17.44
N LYS A 154 -13.20 2.46 -17.93
CA LYS A 154 -11.84 2.96 -18.24
C LYS A 154 -11.26 3.94 -17.21
N GLU A 155 -12.00 4.21 -16.14
CA GLU A 155 -11.61 5.15 -15.10
C GLU A 155 -11.04 4.40 -13.90
N PHE A 156 -9.83 4.76 -13.50
CA PHE A 156 -9.08 4.13 -12.41
C PHE A 156 -9.12 4.93 -11.12
N ALA A 157 -9.26 6.24 -11.19
CA ALA A 157 -9.47 7.11 -10.03
C ALA A 157 -10.29 8.34 -10.40
N ARG A 158 -10.90 8.95 -9.37
CA ARG A 158 -11.65 10.19 -9.48
C ARG A 158 -11.41 11.06 -8.26
N THR A 159 -11.24 12.35 -8.49
CA THR A 159 -11.23 13.39 -7.46
C THR A 159 -12.65 13.63 -6.97
N GLN A 160 -12.84 13.67 -5.65
CA GLN A 160 -14.17 13.90 -5.05
C GLN A 160 -14.25 15.22 -4.31
N GLY A 161 -13.12 15.74 -3.82
CA GLY A 161 -13.13 17.01 -3.12
C GLY A 161 -11.75 17.56 -2.84
N LYS A 162 -11.77 18.81 -2.38
CA LYS A 162 -10.61 19.56 -1.92
C LYS A 162 -10.93 20.19 -0.57
N LEU A 163 -10.13 19.90 0.44
CA LEU A 163 -10.21 20.60 1.71
C LEU A 163 -9.54 21.97 1.56
N ARG A 164 -10.35 23.01 1.46
CA ARG A 164 -9.86 24.40 1.43
C ARG A 164 -9.17 24.73 2.77
N GLY A 165 -8.10 25.53 2.71
CA GLY A 165 -7.33 25.98 3.88
C GLY A 165 -6.23 25.03 4.36
N VAL A 166 -6.32 23.73 4.07
CA VAL A 166 -5.29 22.72 4.43
C VAL A 166 -4.57 22.11 3.24
N GLY A 167 -4.93 22.48 2.01
CA GLY A 167 -4.22 22.04 0.81
C GLY A 167 -4.27 20.52 0.61
N VAL A 168 -5.46 19.93 0.68
CA VAL A 168 -5.63 18.49 0.49
C VAL A 168 -6.61 18.21 -0.64
N TRP A 169 -6.18 17.43 -1.62
CA TRP A 169 -7.08 16.79 -2.59
C TRP A 169 -7.35 15.37 -2.16
N PHE A 170 -8.57 14.88 -2.38
CA PHE A 170 -8.92 13.51 -2.04
C PHE A 170 -9.93 12.92 -3.01
N GLY A 171 -10.03 11.59 -3.00
CA GLY A 171 -10.97 10.89 -3.85
C GLY A 171 -10.95 9.39 -3.70
N VAL A 172 -11.48 8.74 -4.74
CA VAL A 172 -11.59 7.29 -4.84
C VAL A 172 -10.68 6.77 -5.94
N ALA A 173 -10.23 5.53 -5.80
CA ALA A 173 -9.49 4.78 -6.80
C ALA A 173 -10.02 3.34 -6.87
N ARG A 174 -9.74 2.63 -7.95
CA ARG A 174 -9.93 1.17 -8.00
C ARG A 174 -8.89 0.47 -7.15
N ASP A 175 -9.22 -0.76 -6.72
CA ASP A 175 -8.31 -1.58 -5.91
C ASP A 175 -7.01 -2.00 -6.62
N ASP A 176 -7.00 -1.99 -7.96
CA ASP A 176 -5.81 -2.29 -8.76
C ASP A 176 -4.85 -1.09 -8.93
N VAL A 177 -5.27 0.13 -8.57
CA VAL A 177 -4.40 1.30 -8.49
C VAL A 177 -3.38 1.11 -7.37
N HIS A 178 -2.11 1.41 -7.65
CA HIS A 178 -1.01 1.25 -6.69
C HIS A 178 -0.44 2.58 -6.19
N ALA A 179 -0.58 3.66 -6.96
CA ALA A 179 -0.25 4.99 -6.49
C ALA A 179 -1.06 6.07 -7.19
N VAL A 180 -1.29 7.16 -6.45
CA VAL A 180 -1.78 8.43 -6.96
C VAL A 180 -0.72 9.48 -6.64
N THR A 181 -0.41 10.35 -7.59
CA THR A 181 0.62 11.38 -7.44
C THR A 181 0.08 12.69 -7.96
N ALA A 182 0.03 13.72 -7.12
CA ALA A 182 -0.25 15.06 -7.57
C ALA A 182 0.96 15.65 -8.30
N VAL A 183 0.69 16.37 -9.39
CA VAL A 183 1.68 17.09 -10.17
C VAL A 183 1.36 18.58 -10.08
N THR A 184 2.29 19.34 -9.55
CA THR A 184 2.18 20.77 -9.35
C THR A 184 2.50 21.52 -10.65
N GLU A 185 2.18 22.80 -10.71
CA GLU A 185 2.44 23.64 -11.88
C GLU A 185 3.93 23.71 -12.24
N ASP A 186 4.81 23.76 -11.22
CA ASP A 186 6.27 23.72 -11.36
C ASP A 186 6.83 22.31 -11.63
N GLY A 187 5.97 21.31 -11.81
CA GLY A 187 6.35 19.94 -12.16
C GLY A 187 6.79 19.05 -11.01
N ARG A 188 6.77 19.54 -9.76
CA ARG A 188 6.99 18.69 -8.57
C ARG A 188 5.91 17.63 -8.47
N ARG A 189 6.29 16.49 -7.87
CA ARG A 189 5.44 15.31 -7.73
C ARG A 189 5.25 15.01 -6.26
N LEU A 190 4.00 15.03 -5.80
CA LEU A 190 3.63 14.83 -4.41
C LEU A 190 2.86 13.50 -4.29
N PRO A 191 3.40 12.50 -3.58
CA PRO A 191 2.71 11.22 -3.44
C PRO A 191 1.47 11.39 -2.58
N ALA A 192 0.37 10.75 -3.01
CA ALA A 192 -0.82 10.61 -2.19
C ALA A 192 -0.67 9.43 -1.23
N ASP A 193 -1.28 9.53 -0.06
CA ASP A 193 -1.62 8.37 0.74
C ASP A 193 -2.77 7.61 0.07
N LEU A 194 -2.64 6.28 -0.04
CA LEU A 194 -3.61 5.41 -0.70
C LEU A 194 -3.93 4.22 0.20
N THR A 195 -5.20 4.09 0.58
CA THR A 195 -5.73 2.90 1.25
C THR A 195 -6.61 2.11 0.30
N ARG A 196 -6.21 0.87 0.00
CA ARG A 196 -6.94 -0.04 -0.89
C ARG A 196 -7.87 -0.97 -0.12
N GLY A 197 -8.85 -1.56 -0.80
CA GLY A 197 -9.77 -2.54 -0.25
C GLY A 197 -10.68 -1.95 0.82
N VAL A 198 -11.16 -0.72 0.62
CA VAL A 198 -12.09 -0.07 1.55
C VAL A 198 -13.51 -0.59 1.38
N GLY A 199 -13.86 -1.08 0.19
CA GLY A 199 -15.18 -1.65 -0.12
C GLY A 199 -15.54 -1.46 -1.60
N ALA A 200 -16.45 -2.29 -2.11
CA ALA A 200 -16.95 -2.20 -3.50
C ALA A 200 -15.86 -2.20 -4.60
N GLY A 201 -14.70 -2.82 -4.35
CA GLY A 201 -13.57 -2.81 -5.29
C GLY A 201 -12.82 -1.47 -5.36
N LEU A 202 -13.01 -0.62 -4.36
CA LEU A 202 -12.45 0.72 -4.28
C LEU A 202 -11.39 0.86 -3.17
N GLY A 203 -10.44 1.74 -3.44
CA GLY A 203 -9.55 2.40 -2.50
C GLY A 203 -9.86 3.89 -2.35
N LEU A 204 -9.30 4.50 -1.31
CA LEU A 204 -9.40 5.93 -0.99
C LEU A 204 -8.01 6.54 -1.00
N TRP A 205 -7.90 7.75 -1.52
CA TRP A 205 -6.63 8.48 -1.56
C TRP A 205 -6.80 9.92 -1.13
N ALA A 206 -5.74 10.49 -0.57
CA ALA A 206 -5.61 11.91 -0.28
C ALA A 206 -4.16 12.34 -0.46
N VAL A 207 -3.97 13.55 -0.96
CA VAL A 207 -2.66 14.16 -1.16
C VAL A 207 -2.67 15.54 -0.54
N GLU A 208 -1.81 15.70 0.45
CA GLU A 208 -1.48 16.99 1.03
C GLU A 208 -0.46 17.70 0.14
N TYR A 209 -0.64 18.99 -0.05
CA TYR A 209 0.29 19.82 -0.80
C TYR A 209 0.51 21.16 -0.08
N PRO A 210 1.72 21.75 -0.19
CA PRO A 210 2.03 22.97 0.54
C PRO A 210 1.11 24.14 0.18
N SER A 211 0.84 25.02 1.14
CA SER A 211 0.11 26.26 0.89
C SER A 211 0.79 27.07 -0.23
N GLY A 212 -0.02 27.72 -1.06
CA GLY A 212 0.43 28.47 -2.23
C GLY A 212 0.92 27.61 -3.41
N THR A 213 0.85 26.28 -3.30
CA THR A 213 1.16 25.38 -4.43
C THR A 213 -0.10 25.11 -5.25
N GLU A 214 -0.03 25.39 -6.55
CA GLU A 214 -1.06 24.99 -7.51
C GLU A 214 -0.81 23.58 -8.03
N VAL A 215 -1.85 22.75 -7.96
CA VAL A 215 -1.84 21.37 -8.46
C VAL A 215 -2.52 21.35 -9.82
N ARG A 216 -1.77 21.02 -10.86
CA ARG A 216 -2.24 21.01 -12.26
C ARG A 216 -2.92 19.69 -12.65
N GLY A 217 -2.59 18.60 -11.95
CA GLY A 217 -3.20 17.32 -12.24
C GLY A 217 -2.73 16.18 -11.34
N LEU A 218 -3.27 15.00 -11.61
CA LEU A 218 -2.95 13.76 -10.93
C LEU A 218 -2.45 12.74 -11.95
N VAL A 219 -1.51 11.90 -11.52
CA VAL A 219 -1.05 10.71 -12.24
C VAL A 219 -1.39 9.48 -11.40
N VAL A 220 -2.13 8.56 -12.00
CA VAL A 220 -2.56 7.30 -11.39
C VAL A 220 -1.73 6.19 -12.00
N THR A 221 -1.12 5.34 -11.18
CA THR A 221 -0.23 4.27 -11.64
C THR A 221 -0.62 2.89 -11.12
N GLY A 222 -0.30 1.89 -11.93
CA GLY A 222 -0.51 0.48 -11.65
C GLY A 222 0.67 -0.17 -10.94
N ALA A 223 0.57 -1.49 -10.75
CA ALA A 223 1.52 -2.27 -9.96
C ALA A 223 2.96 -2.25 -10.51
N ARG A 224 3.13 -2.03 -11.81
CA ARG A 224 4.45 -2.00 -12.47
C ARG A 224 4.94 -0.57 -12.71
N GLY A 225 4.27 0.43 -12.13
CA GLY A 225 4.57 1.85 -12.31
C GLY A 225 4.07 2.42 -13.64
N GLU A 226 3.33 1.65 -14.44
CA GLU A 226 2.68 2.11 -15.65
C GLU A 226 1.63 3.18 -15.33
N THR A 227 1.48 4.16 -16.22
CA THR A 227 0.42 5.18 -16.07
C THR A 227 -0.91 4.60 -16.53
N LEU A 228 -1.87 4.54 -15.62
CA LEU A 228 -3.24 4.07 -15.90
C LEU A 228 -4.15 5.23 -16.31
N GLN A 229 -3.98 6.39 -15.68
CA GLN A 229 -4.82 7.56 -15.92
C GLN A 229 -4.08 8.86 -15.57
N ARG A 230 -4.41 9.93 -16.30
CA ARG A 230 -4.05 11.31 -15.94
C ARG A 230 -5.32 12.12 -15.76
N ILE A 231 -5.40 12.91 -14.71
CA ILE A 231 -6.55 13.75 -14.37
C ILE A 231 -6.07 15.19 -14.35
N ALA A 232 -6.66 16.06 -15.17
CA ALA A 232 -6.43 17.50 -15.07
C ALA A 232 -7.30 18.09 -13.95
N LEU A 233 -6.77 19.06 -13.19
CA LEU A 233 -7.46 19.73 -12.09
C LEU A 233 -7.64 21.23 -12.37
#